data_AF-A0A9X0D529-F1
#
_entry.id   AF-A0A9X0D529-F1
#
_cell.length_a   1.000
_cell.length_b   1.000
_cell.length_c   1.000
_cell.angle_alpha   90.00
_cell.angle_beta   90.00
_cell.angle_gamma   90.00
#
_symmetry.space_group_name_H-M   'P 1'
#
loop_
_entity.id
_entity.type
_entity.pdbx_description
1 polymer ?
#
loop_
_entity_poly.entity_id
_entity_poly.type
_entity_poly.pdbx_seq_one_letter_code
_entity_poly.pdbx_strand_id
1 'polypeptide(L)'
;MAENGLAFSGGGIRSAAFCSGVLRRLLQRKTKIDYLSCVSGGGYTGTAYLDWKYRHGKKDDLQWHQEFFDYMRERAGLMCNWQKPLQGILGTLILLSLMLFVSVVIPIFMWASYIFPLAYAIDFMFGNLLRAEDPECEDATSATTGIPIKKSLVVNATVPNSGRSRYGGCRKLSTQRQVSVQRDAVE
;
A
#
# COMPACT_ATOMS: atom_id res chain seq x y z
N MET A 1 -54.12 -18.92 -1.59
CA MET A 1 -52.73 -19.38 -1.44
C MET A 1 -51.91 -18.19 -0.96
N ALA A 2 -51.01 -18.36 0.01
CA ALA A 2 -50.10 -17.28 0.39
C ALA A 2 -49.00 -17.17 -0.67
N GLU A 3 -48.80 -15.96 -1.20
CA GLU A 3 -47.71 -15.67 -2.13
C GLU A 3 -46.51 -15.14 -1.35
N ASN A 4 -45.32 -15.70 -1.60
CA ASN A 4 -44.10 -15.31 -0.91
C ASN A 4 -43.19 -14.49 -1.82
N GLY A 5 -42.88 -13.27 -1.38
CA GLY A 5 -41.86 -12.42 -2.01
C GLY A 5 -40.50 -12.56 -1.34
N LEU A 6 -39.46 -12.69 -2.14
CA LEU A 6 -38.06 -12.63 -1.71
C LEU A 6 -37.39 -11.38 -2.29
N ALA A 7 -36.77 -10.57 -1.43
CA ALA A 7 -36.05 -9.37 -1.83
C ALA A 7 -34.57 -9.45 -1.44
N PHE A 8 -33.67 -9.32 -2.41
CA PHE A 8 -32.22 -9.24 -2.19
C PHE A 8 -31.74 -7.79 -2.29
N SER A 9 -31.11 -7.33 -1.21
CA SER A 9 -30.59 -5.96 -1.09
C SER A 9 -29.25 -5.78 -1.82
N GLY A 10 -28.87 -4.52 -2.05
CA GLY A 10 -27.57 -4.14 -2.59
C GLY A 10 -26.41 -4.36 -1.61
N GLY A 11 -25.18 -4.07 -2.06
CA GLY A 11 -23.96 -4.21 -1.25
C GLY A 11 -22.85 -5.04 -1.90
N GLY A 12 -22.79 -5.07 -3.23
CA GLY A 12 -21.73 -5.73 -4.00
C GLY A 12 -21.57 -7.21 -3.68
N ILE A 13 -20.31 -7.68 -3.69
CA ILE A 13 -19.97 -9.10 -3.49
C ILE A 13 -20.35 -9.62 -2.09
N ARG A 14 -20.34 -8.76 -1.07
CA ARG A 14 -20.72 -9.15 0.30
C ARG A 14 -22.21 -9.49 0.39
N SER A 15 -23.07 -8.65 -0.22
CA SER A 15 -24.50 -8.92 -0.28
C SER A 15 -24.78 -10.19 -1.09
N ALA A 16 -24.12 -10.38 -2.24
CA ALA A 16 -24.25 -11.58 -3.05
C ALA A 16 -23.94 -12.87 -2.25
N ALA A 17 -22.83 -12.88 -1.50
CA ALA A 17 -22.47 -14.01 -0.65
C ALA A 17 -23.55 -14.30 0.40
N PHE A 18 -24.02 -13.28 1.12
CA PHE A 18 -25.07 -13.42 2.14
C PHE A 18 -26.39 -13.91 1.53
N CYS A 19 -26.87 -13.26 0.48
CA CYS A 19 -28.13 -13.60 -0.21
C CYS A 19 -28.09 -15.03 -0.76
N SER A 20 -26.95 -15.51 -1.29
CA SER A 20 -26.81 -16.91 -1.72
C SER A 20 -26.99 -17.92 -0.59
N GLY A 21 -26.51 -17.60 0.62
CA GLY A 21 -26.73 -18.43 1.81
C GLY A 21 -28.18 -18.45 2.25
N VAL A 22 -28.84 -17.27 2.25
CA VAL A 22 -30.27 -17.15 2.55
C VAL A 22 -31.10 -17.97 1.56
N LEU A 23 -30.83 -17.80 0.26
CA LEU A 23 -31.50 -18.56 -0.80
C LEU A 23 -31.31 -20.07 -0.60
N ARG A 24 -30.09 -20.52 -0.31
CA ARG A 24 -29.80 -21.94 -0.05
C ARG A 24 -30.68 -22.48 1.08
N ARG A 25 -30.84 -21.72 2.16
CA ARG A 25 -31.65 -22.16 3.30
C ARG A 25 -33.13 -22.22 2.96
N LEU A 26 -33.66 -21.23 2.23
CA LEU A 26 -35.06 -21.20 1.79
C LEU A 26 -35.40 -22.38 0.88
N LEU A 27 -34.54 -22.67 -0.10
CA LEU A 27 -34.73 -23.78 -1.03
C LEU A 27 -34.64 -25.15 -0.33
N GLN A 28 -33.74 -25.32 0.65
CA GLN A 28 -33.68 -26.51 1.49
C GLN A 28 -34.95 -26.72 2.34
N ARG A 29 -35.59 -25.62 2.76
CA ARG A 29 -36.87 -25.65 3.48
C ARG A 29 -38.07 -25.81 2.54
N LYS A 30 -37.86 -25.97 1.23
CA LYS A 30 -38.90 -26.03 0.19
C LYS A 30 -39.84 -24.82 0.24
N THR A 31 -39.31 -23.65 0.62
CA THR A 31 -40.07 -22.41 0.62
C THR A 31 -40.28 -21.98 -0.83
N LYS A 32 -41.54 -22.00 -1.27
CA LYS A 32 -41.92 -21.49 -2.60
C LYS A 32 -41.68 -19.98 -2.63
N ILE A 33 -40.98 -19.51 -3.66
CA ILE A 33 -40.71 -18.10 -3.92
C ILE A 33 -41.51 -17.72 -5.18
N ASP A 34 -42.53 -16.88 -5.01
CA ASP A 34 -43.40 -16.46 -6.11
C ASP A 34 -42.87 -15.19 -6.77
N TYR A 35 -42.32 -14.27 -5.97
CA TYR A 35 -41.69 -13.03 -6.48
C TYR A 35 -40.25 -12.93 -6.01
N LEU A 36 -39.37 -12.51 -6.91
CA LEU A 36 -37.98 -12.22 -6.61
C LEU A 36 -37.64 -10.80 -7.06
N SER A 37 -37.28 -9.94 -6.10
CA SER A 37 -36.78 -8.59 -6.36
C SER A 37 -35.32 -8.50 -5.94
N CYS A 38 -34.49 -7.83 -6.74
CA CYS A 38 -33.05 -7.74 -6.51
C CYS A 38 -32.55 -6.34 -6.83
N VAL A 39 -31.64 -5.82 -6.01
CA VAL A 39 -30.95 -4.54 -6.27
C VAL A 39 -29.44 -4.73 -6.20
N SER A 40 -28.70 -4.18 -7.18
CA SER A 40 -27.24 -4.13 -7.20
C SER A 40 -26.61 -5.52 -6.90
N GLY A 41 -25.85 -5.65 -5.81
CA GLY A 41 -25.19 -6.89 -5.40
C GLY A 41 -26.13 -8.09 -5.20
N GLY A 42 -27.38 -7.87 -4.76
CA GLY A 42 -28.38 -8.93 -4.65
C GLY A 42 -28.75 -9.55 -6.00
N GLY A 43 -28.59 -8.78 -7.08
CA GLY A 43 -28.78 -9.24 -8.45
C GLY A 43 -27.84 -10.37 -8.86
N TYR A 44 -26.61 -10.42 -8.34
CA TYR A 44 -25.69 -11.51 -8.67
C TYR A 44 -26.26 -12.88 -8.31
N THR A 45 -26.81 -13.03 -7.10
CA THR A 45 -27.45 -14.27 -6.66
C THR A 45 -28.78 -14.50 -7.35
N GLY A 46 -29.63 -13.46 -7.42
CA GLY A 46 -30.98 -13.60 -7.98
C GLY A 46 -30.96 -13.96 -9.46
N THR A 47 -30.15 -13.27 -10.26
CA THR A 47 -29.99 -13.56 -11.68
C THR A 47 -29.32 -14.91 -11.91
N ALA A 48 -28.32 -15.31 -11.11
CA ALA A 48 -27.74 -16.65 -11.23
C ALA A 48 -28.76 -17.76 -10.96
N TYR A 49 -29.61 -17.60 -9.95
CA TYR A 49 -30.68 -18.53 -9.64
C TYR A 49 -31.73 -18.60 -10.76
N LEU A 50 -32.20 -17.45 -11.25
CA LEU A 50 -33.18 -17.40 -12.33
C LEU A 50 -32.61 -17.97 -13.64
N ASP A 51 -31.40 -17.56 -14.05
CA ASP A 51 -30.75 -18.07 -15.26
C ASP A 51 -30.60 -19.60 -15.21
N TRP A 52 -30.11 -20.13 -14.08
CA TRP A 52 -30.00 -21.57 -13.88
C TRP A 52 -31.39 -22.26 -13.95
N LYS A 53 -32.41 -21.68 -13.31
CA LYS A 53 -33.79 -22.19 -13.33
C LYS A 53 -34.39 -22.21 -14.73
N TYR A 54 -34.19 -21.17 -15.53
CA TYR A 54 -34.72 -21.10 -16.89
C TYR A 54 -34.02 -22.05 -17.86
N ARG A 55 -32.69 -22.23 -17.73
CA ARG A 55 -31.93 -23.15 -18.59
C ARG A 55 -32.15 -24.62 -18.29
N HIS A 56 -32.54 -24.97 -17.07
CA HIS A 56 -32.70 -26.37 -16.62
C HIS A 56 -34.17 -26.78 -16.48
N GLY A 57 -35.05 -26.26 -17.34
CA GLY A 57 -36.44 -26.71 -17.42
C GLY A 57 -37.32 -26.33 -16.23
N LYS A 58 -36.94 -25.31 -15.46
CA LYS A 58 -37.67 -24.80 -14.29
C LYS A 58 -37.93 -25.85 -13.20
N LYS A 59 -37.06 -26.84 -13.09
CA LYS A 59 -37.08 -27.83 -12.00
C LYS A 59 -36.91 -27.16 -10.63
N ASP A 60 -37.54 -27.70 -9.61
CA ASP A 60 -37.54 -27.17 -8.23
C ASP A 60 -37.32 -28.31 -7.23
N ASP A 61 -36.42 -29.21 -7.60
CA ASP A 61 -36.13 -30.45 -6.89
C ASP A 61 -34.96 -30.23 -5.92
N LEU A 62 -34.92 -30.99 -4.82
CA LEU A 62 -33.84 -30.85 -3.83
C LEU A 62 -32.45 -31.14 -4.43
N GLN A 63 -32.37 -32.12 -5.33
CA GLN A 63 -31.15 -32.48 -6.03
C GLN A 63 -30.70 -31.35 -6.98
N TRP A 64 -31.65 -30.78 -7.73
CA TRP A 64 -31.39 -29.63 -8.60
C TRP A 64 -30.85 -28.42 -7.82
N HIS A 65 -31.39 -28.16 -6.62
CA HIS A 65 -30.86 -27.13 -5.73
C HIS A 65 -29.39 -27.39 -5.34
N GLN A 66 -29.03 -28.62 -5.01
CA GLN A 66 -27.65 -28.97 -4.67
C GLN A 66 -26.73 -28.74 -5.88
N GLU A 67 -27.12 -29.25 -7.05
CA GLU A 67 -26.36 -29.08 -8.30
C GLU A 67 -26.15 -27.58 -8.63
N PHE A 68 -27.16 -26.75 -8.45
CA PHE A 68 -27.04 -25.29 -8.61
C PHE A 68 -25.97 -24.68 -7.69
N PHE A 69 -26.02 -24.98 -6.39
CA PHE A 69 -25.07 -24.42 -5.44
C PHE A 69 -23.65 -24.97 -5.63
N ASP A 70 -23.52 -26.23 -6.02
CA ASP A 70 -22.23 -26.85 -6.33
C ASP A 70 -21.62 -26.22 -7.59
N TYR A 71 -22.43 -26.01 -8.63
CA TYR A 71 -22.02 -25.28 -9.83
C TYR A 71 -21.56 -23.85 -9.53
N MET A 72 -22.32 -23.11 -8.71
CA MET A 72 -21.90 -21.78 -8.27
C MET A 72 -20.58 -21.84 -7.49
N ARG A 73 -20.41 -22.84 -6.62
CA ARG A 73 -19.22 -22.95 -5.76
C ARG A 73 -17.96 -23.32 -6.55
N GLU A 74 -18.08 -24.16 -7.57
CA GLU A 74 -16.99 -24.51 -8.47
C GLU A 74 -16.52 -23.30 -9.29
N ARG A 75 -17.44 -22.42 -9.67
CA ARG A 75 -17.16 -21.23 -10.50
C ARG A 75 -16.87 -19.95 -9.71
N ALA A 76 -17.11 -19.95 -8.41
CA ALA A 76 -16.83 -18.79 -7.54
C ALA A 76 -15.33 -18.51 -7.38
N GLY A 77 -14.46 -19.48 -7.64
CA GLY A 77 -13.00 -19.36 -7.57
C GLY A 77 -12.40 -18.62 -8.76
N LEU A 78 -12.81 -17.37 -9.01
CA LEU A 78 -12.36 -16.59 -10.18
C LEU A 78 -10.86 -16.24 -10.12
N MET A 79 -10.26 -16.24 -8.93
CA MET A 79 -8.84 -15.89 -8.73
C MET A 79 -8.03 -16.92 -7.94
N CYS A 80 -8.63 -17.57 -6.94
CA CYS A 80 -7.94 -18.59 -6.14
C CYS A 80 -8.90 -19.74 -5.83
N ASN A 81 -8.90 -20.77 -6.68
CA ASN A 81 -9.64 -21.99 -6.34
C ASN A 81 -8.88 -22.80 -5.28
N TRP A 82 -9.20 -22.56 -4.01
CA TRP A 82 -8.63 -23.31 -2.88
C TRP A 82 -9.15 -24.75 -2.74
N GLN A 83 -10.08 -25.20 -3.59
CA GLN A 83 -10.42 -26.62 -3.67
C GLN A 83 -9.24 -27.45 -4.22
N LYS A 84 -8.35 -26.83 -5.01
CA LYS A 84 -7.10 -27.42 -5.51
C LYS A 84 -5.93 -26.57 -5.02
N PRO A 85 -5.20 -26.98 -3.96
CA PRO A 85 -4.25 -26.09 -3.27
C PRO A 85 -3.16 -25.54 -4.20
N LEU A 86 -2.69 -26.34 -5.16
CA LEU A 86 -1.66 -25.91 -6.12
C LEU A 86 -2.14 -24.77 -7.04
N GLN A 87 -3.38 -24.85 -7.52
CA GLN A 87 -3.98 -23.79 -8.34
C GLN A 87 -4.29 -22.54 -7.50
N GLY A 88 -4.72 -22.72 -6.25
CA GLY A 88 -4.93 -21.64 -5.30
C GLY A 88 -3.65 -20.85 -5.00
N ILE A 89 -2.52 -21.56 -4.77
CA ILE A 89 -1.21 -20.94 -4.54
C ILE A 89 -0.77 -20.15 -5.78
N LEU A 90 -0.86 -20.75 -6.97
CA LEU A 90 -0.49 -20.07 -8.22
C LEU A 90 -1.32 -18.79 -8.44
N GLY A 91 -2.64 -18.86 -8.25
CA GLY A 91 -3.52 -17.70 -8.36
C GLY A 91 -3.21 -16.61 -7.33
N THR A 92 -2.85 -17.00 -6.11
CA THR A 92 -2.43 -16.07 -5.05
C THR A 92 -1.12 -15.37 -5.42
N LEU A 93 -0.14 -16.10 -5.97
CA LEU A 93 1.12 -15.54 -6.43
C LEU A 93 0.90 -14.55 -7.59
N ILE A 94 0.03 -14.89 -8.54
CA ILE A 94 -0.33 -14.00 -9.66
C ILE A 94 -0.98 -12.71 -9.13
N LEU A 95 -1.96 -12.82 -8.23
CA LEU A 95 -2.61 -11.65 -7.62
C LEU A 95 -1.63 -10.76 -6.85
N LEU A 96 -0.74 -11.36 -6.07
CA LEU A 96 0.26 -10.64 -5.30
C LEU A 96 1.27 -9.93 -6.21
N SER A 97 1.71 -10.63 -7.27
CA SER A 97 2.57 -10.06 -8.31
C SER A 97 1.90 -8.88 -9.01
N LEU A 98 0.61 -9.00 -9.37
CA LEU A 98 -0.16 -7.92 -9.98
C LEU A 98 -0.31 -6.71 -9.03
N MET A 99 -0.60 -6.95 -7.75
CA MET A 99 -0.70 -5.90 -6.73
C MET A 99 0.63 -5.16 -6.55
N LEU A 100 1.75 -5.89 -6.48
CA LEU A 100 3.08 -5.31 -6.38
C LEU A 100 3.44 -4.52 -7.64
N PHE A 101 3.10 -5.05 -8.83
CA PHE A 101 3.33 -4.34 -10.08
C PHE A 101 2.58 -3.02 -10.14
N VAL A 102 1.28 -3.03 -9.82
CA VAL A 102 0.43 -1.83 -9.89
C VAL A 102 0.78 -0.82 -8.81
N SER A 103 1.10 -1.27 -7.59
CA SER A 103 1.28 -0.39 -6.43
C SER A 103 2.72 0.08 -6.21
N VAL A 104 3.71 -0.67 -6.71
CA VAL A 104 5.12 -0.39 -6.47
C VAL A 104 5.84 -0.10 -7.78
N VAL A 105 5.72 -1.01 -8.76
CA VAL A 105 6.52 -0.91 -9.99
C VAL A 105 6.09 0.30 -10.83
N ILE A 106 4.79 0.46 -11.10
CA ILE A 106 4.28 1.59 -11.90
C ILE A 106 4.64 2.94 -11.25
N PRO A 107 4.38 3.17 -9.94
CA PRO A 107 4.77 4.42 -9.30
C PRO A 107 6.28 4.65 -9.33
N ILE A 108 7.12 3.64 -9.08
CA ILE A 108 8.58 3.84 -9.15
C ILE A 108 8.97 4.32 -10.55
N PHE A 109 8.48 3.70 -11.62
CA PHE A 109 8.79 4.15 -12.98
C PHE A 109 8.28 5.55 -13.28
N MET A 110 7.04 5.87 -12.89
CA MET A 110 6.47 7.19 -13.11
C MET A 110 7.23 8.26 -12.32
N TRP A 111 7.39 8.07 -11.01
CA TRP A 111 7.98 9.04 -10.10
C TRP A 111 9.50 9.17 -10.26
N ALA A 112 10.23 8.10 -10.62
CA ALA A 112 11.68 8.15 -10.80
C ALA A 112 12.10 9.17 -11.87
N SER A 113 11.30 9.33 -12.92
CA SER A 113 11.55 10.34 -13.96
C SER A 113 11.52 11.78 -13.41
N TYR A 114 10.72 12.03 -12.36
CA TYR A 114 10.57 13.34 -11.73
C TYR A 114 11.56 13.58 -10.59
N ILE A 115 12.26 12.55 -10.09
CA ILE A 115 13.20 12.69 -8.96
C ILE A 115 14.35 13.63 -9.30
N PHE A 116 14.98 13.49 -10.47
CA PHE A 116 16.15 14.30 -10.83
C PHE A 116 15.82 15.78 -11.06
N PRO A 117 14.79 16.15 -11.85
CA PRO A 117 14.40 17.55 -11.99
C PRO A 117 13.96 18.18 -10.68
N LEU A 118 13.24 17.42 -9.84
CA LEU A 118 12.81 17.89 -8.52
C LEU A 118 14.00 18.13 -7.58
N ALA A 119 14.95 17.19 -7.53
CA ALA A 119 16.16 17.32 -6.71
C ALA A 119 16.98 18.54 -7.16
N TYR A 120 17.15 18.75 -8.47
CA TYR A 120 17.82 19.93 -9.00
C TYR A 120 17.08 21.22 -8.64
N ALA A 121 15.75 21.26 -8.77
CA ALA A 121 14.96 22.44 -8.41
C ALA A 121 15.07 22.77 -6.92
N ILE A 122 15.07 21.78 -6.04
CA ILE A 122 15.25 21.97 -4.59
C ILE A 122 16.66 22.49 -4.29
N ASP A 123 17.69 21.93 -4.94
CA ASP A 123 19.07 22.38 -4.78
C ASP A 123 19.28 23.80 -5.29
N PHE A 124 18.65 24.15 -6.40
CA PHE A 124 18.69 25.51 -6.94
C PHE A 124 18.03 26.53 -6.00
N MET A 125 16.90 26.18 -5.38
CA MET A 125 16.14 27.09 -4.52
C MET A 125 16.71 27.19 -3.09
N PHE A 126 17.16 26.07 -2.52
CA PHE A 126 17.52 25.95 -1.10
C PHE A 126 18.92 25.39 -0.86
N GLY A 127 19.70 25.11 -1.91
CA GLY A 127 21.01 24.47 -1.79
C GLY A 127 21.97 25.22 -0.88
N ASN A 128 21.99 26.56 -0.93
CA ASN A 128 22.83 27.39 -0.06
C ASN A 128 22.40 27.34 1.41
N LEU A 129 21.11 27.15 1.67
CA LEU A 129 20.58 26.99 3.03
C LEU A 129 20.86 25.58 3.57
N LEU A 130 20.76 24.56 2.71
CA LEU A 130 21.00 23.16 3.05
C LEU A 130 22.50 22.82 3.18
N ARG A 131 23.38 23.56 2.50
CA ARG A 131 24.85 23.39 2.54
C ARG A 131 25.57 24.46 3.37
N ALA A 132 24.83 25.29 4.10
CA ALA A 132 25.46 26.15 5.09
C ALA A 132 26.03 25.25 6.20
N GLU A 133 27.28 24.80 6.04
CA GLU A 133 28.08 24.31 7.15
C GLU A 133 28.18 25.44 8.18
N ASP A 134 27.94 25.09 9.45
CA ASP A 134 28.29 25.96 10.57
C ASP A 134 29.75 26.38 10.37
N PRO A 135 30.05 27.70 10.36
CA PRO A 135 31.39 28.18 10.09
C PRO A 135 32.36 27.49 11.05
N GLU A 136 33.39 26.91 10.45
CA GLU A 136 34.47 26.16 11.09
C GLU A 136 34.77 26.73 12.48
N CYS A 137 34.67 25.90 13.51
CA CYS A 137 35.46 26.11 14.72
C CYS A 137 36.94 25.88 14.34
N GLU A 138 37.57 26.90 13.74
CA GLU A 138 39.01 27.04 13.76
C GLU A 138 39.43 27.24 15.23
N ASP A 139 39.81 26.15 15.89
CA ASP A 139 40.45 26.21 17.18
C ASP A 139 41.82 26.88 17.02
N ALA A 140 41.89 28.09 17.56
CA ALA A 140 43.09 28.83 17.87
C ALA A 140 44.10 27.95 18.64
N THR A 141 45.06 27.35 17.93
CA THR A 141 46.30 26.90 18.54
C THR A 141 47.44 27.83 18.15
N SER A 142 47.90 28.57 19.15
CA SER A 142 49.25 29.15 19.27
C SER A 142 49.42 30.61 18.80
N ALA A 143 48.76 31.53 19.51
CA ALA A 143 49.36 32.82 19.77
C ALA A 143 50.53 32.64 20.76
N THR A 144 51.79 32.62 20.30
CA THR A 144 52.93 33.14 21.09
C THR A 144 54.07 33.59 20.17
N THR A 145 54.56 34.80 20.42
CA THR A 145 55.79 35.47 19.95
C THR A 145 55.77 36.26 18.62
N GLY A 146 55.90 37.59 18.75
CA GLY A 146 56.58 38.45 17.75
C GLY A 146 55.74 39.50 17.01
N ILE A 147 55.66 40.72 17.57
CA ILE A 147 55.33 42.02 16.90
C ILE A 147 56.39 42.30 15.77
N PRO A 148 56.17 43.01 14.61
CA PRO A 148 55.42 44.28 14.44
C PRO A 148 54.54 44.54 13.19
N ILE A 149 53.48 45.34 13.41
CA ILE A 149 52.99 46.53 12.67
C ILE A 149 52.84 46.47 11.12
N LYS A 150 51.58 46.53 10.62
CA LYS A 150 51.09 47.60 9.70
C LYS A 150 49.57 47.63 9.48
N LYS A 151 48.99 48.80 9.83
CA LYS A 151 47.86 49.58 9.27
C LYS A 151 46.57 48.88 8.80
N SER A 152 45.51 49.15 9.57
CA SER A 152 44.18 49.66 9.18
C SER A 152 43.50 49.16 7.90
N LEU A 153 42.35 48.51 8.06
CA LEU A 153 41.09 49.04 7.53
C LEU A 153 39.91 48.51 8.37
N VAL A 154 39.32 49.41 9.18
CA VAL A 154 38.06 49.17 9.87
C VAL A 154 36.95 49.40 8.85
N VAL A 155 36.14 48.38 8.56
CA VAL A 155 34.84 48.57 7.93
C VAL A 155 33.79 48.07 8.91
N ASN A 156 33.16 49.05 9.58
CA ASN A 156 31.97 48.84 10.41
C ASN A 156 30.79 48.48 9.50
N ALA A 157 30.17 47.34 9.77
CA ALA A 157 28.78 47.09 9.39
C ALA A 157 28.01 46.68 10.66
N THR A 158 27.32 47.65 11.25
CA THR A 158 26.31 47.47 12.29
C THR A 158 25.04 46.86 11.69
N VAL A 159 24.58 45.73 12.24
CA VAL A 159 23.21 45.21 12.05
C VAL A 159 22.68 44.78 13.44
N PRO A 160 21.40 45.08 13.77
CA PRO A 160 20.94 45.19 15.15
C PRO A 160 20.57 43.84 15.78
N ASN A 161 20.68 43.85 17.11
CA ASN A 161 20.44 42.78 18.05
C ASN A 161 18.94 42.41 18.14
N SER A 162 18.57 41.16 17.84
CA SER A 162 17.36 40.55 18.41
C SER A 162 17.44 39.02 18.36
N GLY A 163 17.18 38.35 19.48
CA GLY A 163 16.71 36.95 19.48
C GLY A 163 17.70 35.90 20.01
N ARG A 164 17.69 35.75 21.33
CA ARG A 164 18.23 34.63 22.12
C ARG A 164 17.87 33.24 21.54
N SER A 165 18.87 32.41 21.18
CA SER A 165 18.73 30.94 21.23
C SER A 165 20.07 30.27 21.58
N ARG A 166 19.97 29.24 22.42
CA ARG A 166 21.05 28.49 23.07
C ARG A 166 21.87 27.71 22.04
N TYR A 167 23.15 28.01 21.90
CA TYR A 167 24.10 27.09 21.26
C TYR A 167 24.68 26.13 22.31
N GLY A 168 24.34 24.85 22.15
CA GLY A 168 25.02 23.74 22.81
C GLY A 168 26.44 23.59 22.26
N GLY A 169 27.37 23.24 23.14
CA GLY A 169 28.78 23.11 22.83
C GLY A 169 29.08 22.03 21.78
N CYS A 170 30.06 22.36 20.93
CA CYS A 170 30.66 21.47 19.94
C CYS A 170 31.26 20.23 20.63
N ARG A 171 30.72 19.04 20.38
CA ARG A 171 31.30 17.76 20.83
C ARG A 171 31.95 17.05 19.64
N LYS A 172 33.28 17.11 19.53
CA LYS A 172 34.07 16.31 18.58
C LYS A 172 33.84 14.82 18.89
N LEU A 173 33.12 14.09 18.03
CA LEU A 173 33.15 12.62 18.01
C LEU A 173 34.17 12.18 16.97
N SER A 174 35.39 11.91 17.44
CA SER A 174 36.39 11.18 16.67
C SER A 174 36.01 9.70 16.61
N THR A 175 35.66 9.19 15.44
CA THR A 175 35.67 7.75 15.19
C THR A 175 36.19 7.45 13.79
N GLN A 176 37.52 7.51 13.65
CA GLN A 176 38.19 6.60 12.73
C GLN A 176 38.13 5.20 13.35
N ARG A 177 37.51 4.24 12.65
CA ARG A 177 37.85 2.82 12.83
C ARG A 177 37.94 2.20 11.44
N GLN A 178 39.19 2.01 11.01
CA GLN A 178 39.54 1.16 9.88
C GLN A 178 39.04 -0.27 10.12
N VAL A 179 38.50 -0.90 9.07
CA VAL A 179 38.18 -2.32 9.04
C VAL A 179 39.45 -3.07 8.64
N SER A 180 40.05 -3.78 9.60
CA SER A 180 41.19 -4.67 9.43
C SER A 180 40.78 -5.99 8.77
N VAL A 181 41.46 -6.37 7.68
CA VAL A 181 41.38 -7.72 7.08
C VAL A 181 42.47 -8.58 7.72
N GLN A 182 42.05 -9.60 8.46
CA GLN A 182 42.92 -10.56 9.15
C GLN A 182 43.30 -11.70 8.19
N ARG A 183 44.60 -11.98 8.02
CA ARG A 183 45.10 -13.26 7.50
C ARG A 183 45.90 -13.90 8.62
N ASP A 184 45.37 -14.98 9.18
CA ASP A 184 46.04 -15.82 10.16
C ASP A 184 47.10 -16.67 9.45
N ALA A 185 48.34 -16.61 9.95
CA ALA A 185 49.39 -17.58 9.65
C ALA A 185 49.37 -18.65 10.74
N VAL A 186 49.17 -19.89 10.33
CA VAL A 186 49.36 -21.09 11.16
C VAL A 186 50.86 -21.44 11.13
N GLU A 187 51.33 -21.82 12.31
CA GLU A 187 52.64 -22.29 12.75
C GLU A 187 53.48 -23.10 11.74
#